data_AF-A0A7S1V1I8-F1
#
_entry.id   AF-A0A7S1V1I8-F1
#
_cell.length_a   1.000
_cell.length_b   1.000
_cell.length_c   1.000
_cell.angle_alpha   90.00
_cell.angle_beta   90.00
_cell.angle_gamma   90.00
#
_symmetry.space_group_name_H-M   'P 1'
#
loop_
_entity.id
_entity.type
_entity.pdbx_description
1 polymer ?
#
loop_
_entity_poly.entity_id
_entity_poly.type
_entity_poly.pdbx_seq_one_letter_code
_entity_poly.pdbx_strand_id
1 'polypeptide(L)'
;QWRSGDFDGTRPDYIMLCLPPGTNGGWIAYAYINWYISVYNNQWCEYPSAQLHEIGHNINLAHSGETQTYDDQSGMMGYSYSQDEGPIMCFNGAKTWQLGWFSDYHHEELAGPDYIDETIELKGFVDRDSIAADEKMIIRIADSTNGDLYIHYNRQSGFNSGTKEGGNRVMVSSKTGAPSAYSVSTLKAKLNVGGVHTVSNFRGNGVLTVTVDSIATTNPHIATVSIIWGTPPPPPSTPDPTPDPTPDP
;
A
#
# COMPACT_ATOMS: atom_id res chain seq x y z
N GLN A 1 -11.61 0.80 14.19
CA GLN A 1 -11.80 -0.18 15.28
C GLN A 1 -12.73 -1.25 14.74
N TRP A 2 -12.26 -2.49 14.61
CA TRP A 2 -13.15 -3.64 14.58
C TRP A 2 -14.13 -3.49 15.74
N ARG A 3 -15.39 -3.91 15.60
CA ARG A 3 -16.17 -4.31 16.77
C ARG A 3 -15.55 -5.61 17.32
N SER A 4 -14.31 -5.52 17.79
CA SER A 4 -13.66 -6.44 18.70
C SER A 4 -14.30 -6.23 20.07
N GLY A 5 -15.60 -6.54 20.18
CA GLY A 5 -16.39 -6.14 21.34
C GLY A 5 -17.63 -6.98 21.62
N ASP A 6 -18.25 -7.63 20.62
CA ASP A 6 -19.46 -8.43 20.84
C ASP A 6 -19.28 -9.87 20.34
N PHE A 7 -18.27 -10.58 20.85
CA PHE A 7 -18.25 -12.04 20.80
C PHE A 7 -19.19 -12.57 21.90
N ASP A 8 -20.50 -12.46 21.70
CA ASP A 8 -21.49 -13.13 22.55
C ASP A 8 -21.90 -14.51 22.00
N GLY A 9 -21.33 -14.93 20.86
CA GLY A 9 -21.64 -16.19 20.19
C GLY A 9 -22.98 -16.20 19.45
N THR A 10 -23.67 -15.06 19.33
CA THR A 10 -25.01 -14.98 18.71
C THR A 10 -25.03 -14.36 17.31
N ARG A 11 -23.92 -13.77 16.84
CA ARG A 11 -23.82 -13.12 15.51
C ARG A 11 -22.57 -13.57 14.74
N PRO A 12 -22.69 -13.84 13.43
CA PRO A 12 -21.55 -14.17 12.58
C PRO A 12 -20.67 -12.95 12.31
N ASP A 13 -19.35 -13.16 12.15
CA ASP A 13 -18.39 -12.12 11.79
C ASP A 13 -18.61 -11.58 10.36
N TYR A 14 -19.18 -12.42 9.49
CA TYR A 14 -19.43 -12.12 8.09
C TYR A 14 -20.63 -12.90 7.57
N ILE A 15 -21.48 -12.24 6.78
CA ILE A 15 -22.62 -12.84 6.08
C ILE A 15 -22.49 -12.51 4.59
N MET A 16 -22.52 -13.57 3.79
CA MET A 16 -22.61 -13.52 2.35
C MET A 16 -24.06 -13.81 1.92
N LEU A 17 -24.68 -12.90 1.19
CA LEU A 17 -26.00 -13.10 0.58
C LEU A 17 -25.85 -13.33 -0.92
N CYS A 18 -26.05 -14.58 -1.36
CA CYS A 18 -26.03 -14.98 -2.76
C CYS A 18 -27.45 -14.89 -3.33
N LEU A 19 -27.75 -13.83 -4.10
CA LEU A 19 -29.07 -13.65 -4.68
C LEU A 19 -29.17 -14.35 -6.04
N PRO A 20 -30.30 -15.00 -6.36
CA PRO A 20 -30.49 -15.67 -7.65
C PRO A 20 -30.49 -14.66 -8.81
N PRO A 21 -30.24 -15.10 -10.05
CA PRO A 21 -30.34 -14.23 -11.22
C PRO A 21 -31.78 -13.72 -11.39
N GLY A 22 -31.93 -12.58 -12.08
CA GLY A 22 -33.24 -11.98 -12.34
C GLY A 22 -33.71 -10.97 -11.29
N THR A 23 -32.90 -10.69 -10.25
CA THR A 23 -33.05 -9.46 -9.47
C THR A 23 -32.76 -8.25 -10.35
N ASN A 24 -33.57 -7.19 -10.24
CA ASN A 24 -33.52 -6.03 -11.15
C ASN A 24 -32.13 -5.34 -11.16
N GLY A 25 -31.62 -5.01 -12.36
CA GLY A 25 -30.39 -4.23 -12.59
C GLY A 25 -29.16 -5.04 -13.01
N GLY A 26 -28.19 -4.35 -13.64
CA GLY A 26 -26.90 -4.93 -14.10
C GLY A 26 -25.79 -4.88 -13.05
N TRP A 27 -26.10 -5.09 -11.77
CA TRP A 27 -25.15 -5.03 -10.66
C TRP A 27 -24.44 -6.37 -10.44
N ILE A 28 -23.19 -6.30 -9.96
CA ILE A 28 -22.32 -7.45 -9.72
C ILE A 28 -22.39 -7.90 -8.25
N ALA A 29 -22.06 -6.99 -7.35
CA ALA A 29 -22.10 -7.18 -5.90
C ALA A 29 -22.09 -5.80 -5.21
N TYR A 30 -22.39 -5.77 -3.91
CA TYR A 30 -22.21 -4.60 -3.04
C TYR A 30 -22.06 -5.00 -1.57
N ALA A 31 -21.40 -4.16 -0.80
CA ALA A 31 -21.23 -4.32 0.63
C ALA A 31 -21.45 -3.01 1.38
N TYR A 32 -21.89 -3.14 2.63
CA TYR A 32 -21.94 -2.02 3.55
C TYR A 32 -20.54 -1.75 4.12
N ILE A 33 -20.15 -0.48 4.12
CA ILE A 33 -18.85 -0.06 4.66
C ILE A 33 -18.84 -0.26 6.18
N ASN A 34 -17.77 -0.84 6.73
CA ASN A 34 -17.63 -1.12 8.18
C ASN A 34 -18.79 -1.94 8.76
N TRP A 35 -19.21 -2.97 8.03
CA TRP A 35 -20.34 -3.83 8.38
C TRP A 35 -20.02 -5.29 8.05
N TYR A 36 -20.87 -6.23 8.46
CA TYR A 36 -20.62 -7.67 8.29
C TYR A 36 -21.38 -8.30 7.11
N ILE A 37 -22.11 -7.52 6.31
CA ILE A 37 -22.93 -8.05 5.21
C ILE A 37 -22.37 -7.62 3.86
N SER A 38 -22.21 -8.58 2.97
CA SER A 38 -22.00 -8.41 1.53
C SER A 38 -23.11 -9.12 0.74
N VAL A 39 -23.50 -8.56 -0.40
CA VAL A 39 -24.56 -9.07 -1.26
C VAL A 39 -24.02 -9.24 -2.68
N TYR A 40 -24.27 -10.40 -3.27
CA TYR A 40 -23.72 -10.82 -4.55
C TYR A 40 -24.84 -11.24 -5.50
N ASN A 41 -24.67 -10.95 -6.78
CA ASN A 41 -25.63 -11.32 -7.82
C ASN A 41 -25.20 -12.61 -8.53
N ASN A 42 -26.04 -13.64 -8.45
CA ASN A 42 -25.85 -14.90 -9.16
C ASN A 42 -24.44 -15.47 -8.92
N GLN A 43 -23.76 -15.93 -9.97
CA GLN A 43 -22.41 -16.50 -9.94
C GLN A 43 -21.32 -15.59 -9.36
N TRP A 44 -21.55 -14.30 -9.16
CA TRP A 44 -20.54 -13.42 -8.56
C TRP A 44 -20.25 -13.74 -7.08
N CYS A 45 -21.13 -14.48 -6.41
CA CYS A 45 -20.82 -15.03 -5.10
C CYS A 45 -19.80 -16.17 -5.14
N GLU A 46 -19.52 -16.74 -6.31
CA GLU A 46 -18.60 -17.88 -6.47
C GLU A 46 -17.18 -17.42 -6.78
N TYR A 47 -17.00 -16.16 -7.23
CA TYR A 47 -15.70 -15.66 -7.66
C TYR A 47 -14.91 -15.02 -6.50
N PRO A 48 -13.75 -15.56 -6.09
CA PRO A 48 -12.97 -15.03 -4.96
C PRO A 48 -12.60 -13.55 -5.11
N SER A 49 -12.39 -13.09 -6.35
CA SER A 49 -12.13 -11.68 -6.64
C SER A 49 -13.26 -10.76 -6.15
N ALA A 50 -14.51 -11.11 -6.45
CA ALA A 50 -15.65 -10.31 -6.01
C ALA A 50 -15.84 -10.47 -4.50
N GLN A 51 -15.67 -11.68 -3.97
CA GLN A 51 -15.79 -11.92 -2.54
C GLN A 51 -14.84 -11.05 -1.72
N LEU A 52 -13.55 -11.03 -2.08
CA LEU A 52 -12.55 -10.21 -1.38
C LEU A 52 -12.75 -8.71 -1.59
N HIS A 53 -13.31 -8.28 -2.73
CA HIS A 53 -13.65 -6.88 -2.97
C HIS A 53 -14.71 -6.38 -1.97
N GLU A 54 -15.80 -7.13 -1.82
CA GLU A 54 -16.89 -6.75 -0.92
C GLU A 54 -16.51 -6.91 0.56
N ILE A 55 -15.73 -7.95 0.90
CA ILE A 55 -15.09 -8.05 2.23
C ILE A 55 -14.22 -6.81 2.49
N GLY A 56 -13.50 -6.33 1.48
CA GLY A 56 -12.72 -5.10 1.57
C GLY A 56 -13.56 -3.89 2.01
N HIS A 57 -14.74 -3.68 1.44
CA HIS A 57 -15.67 -2.65 1.90
C HIS A 57 -16.11 -2.86 3.35
N ASN A 58 -16.45 -4.10 3.71
CA ASN A 58 -16.81 -4.47 5.08
C ASN A 58 -15.70 -4.12 6.09
N ILE A 59 -14.43 -4.14 5.69
CA ILE A 59 -13.26 -3.78 6.52
C ILE A 59 -12.69 -2.37 6.22
N ASN A 60 -13.54 -1.44 5.78
CA ASN A 60 -13.24 -0.01 5.57
C ASN A 60 -12.41 0.34 4.33
N LEU A 61 -12.27 -0.53 3.34
CA LEU A 61 -11.51 -0.22 2.13
C LEU A 61 -12.42 0.39 1.07
N ALA A 62 -12.03 1.55 0.54
CA ALA A 62 -12.63 2.07 -0.69
C ALA A 62 -11.96 1.43 -1.92
N HIS A 63 -12.46 1.75 -3.12
CA HIS A 63 -11.89 1.23 -4.36
C HIS A 63 -10.41 1.64 -4.58
N SER A 64 -9.79 0.96 -5.54
CA SER A 64 -8.47 1.28 -6.10
C SER A 64 -8.58 1.50 -7.60
N GLY A 65 -7.95 2.57 -8.07
CA GLY A 65 -8.06 2.98 -9.47
C GLY A 65 -6.76 3.54 -10.03
N GLU A 66 -6.76 3.85 -11.31
CA GLU A 66 -5.74 4.57 -12.05
C GLU A 66 -6.38 5.79 -12.72
N THR A 67 -6.95 5.57 -13.91
CA THR A 67 -7.68 6.60 -14.67
C THR A 67 -9.15 6.62 -14.26
N GLN A 68 -9.67 5.45 -13.88
CA GLN A 68 -11.03 5.26 -13.40
C GLN A 68 -11.02 4.77 -11.95
N THR A 69 -12.21 4.63 -11.36
CA THR A 69 -12.31 4.24 -9.94
C THR A 69 -11.97 2.77 -9.68
N TYR A 70 -12.00 1.90 -10.70
CA TYR A 70 -11.90 0.44 -10.58
C TYR A 70 -10.89 -0.20 -11.53
N ASP A 71 -10.07 0.60 -12.22
CA ASP A 71 -9.17 0.08 -13.26
C ASP A 71 -7.79 -0.35 -12.74
N ASP A 72 -7.51 -0.21 -11.44
CA ASP A 72 -6.32 -0.82 -10.83
C ASP A 72 -6.47 -2.34 -10.83
N GLN A 73 -5.54 -3.06 -11.45
CA GLN A 73 -5.54 -4.51 -11.55
C GLN A 73 -4.48 -5.16 -10.65
N SER A 74 -3.79 -4.38 -9.83
CA SER A 74 -2.71 -4.86 -8.97
C SER A 74 -3.19 -5.51 -7.68
N GLY A 75 -4.42 -5.23 -7.25
CA GLY A 75 -5.02 -5.84 -6.06
C GLY A 75 -6.55 -5.88 -6.04
N MET A 76 -7.10 -6.52 -5.01
CA MET A 76 -8.53 -6.91 -4.98
C MET A 76 -9.56 -5.77 -4.87
N MET A 77 -9.14 -4.56 -4.49
CA MET A 77 -10.04 -3.40 -4.39
C MET A 77 -10.21 -2.61 -5.70
N GLY A 78 -9.58 -3.04 -6.79
CA GLY A 78 -9.77 -2.44 -8.11
C GLY A 78 -10.69 -3.28 -8.98
N TYR A 79 -10.17 -3.79 -10.11
CA TYR A 79 -10.96 -4.55 -11.06
C TYR A 79 -11.35 -5.93 -10.51
N SER A 80 -12.63 -6.31 -10.67
CA SER A 80 -13.15 -7.62 -10.26
C SER A 80 -13.19 -8.61 -11.42
N TYR A 81 -12.77 -9.85 -11.18
CA TYR A 81 -12.66 -10.90 -12.19
C TYR A 81 -13.69 -12.01 -11.97
N SER A 82 -14.29 -12.48 -13.07
CA SER A 82 -15.17 -13.65 -13.09
C SER A 82 -14.36 -14.94 -13.29
N GLN A 83 -13.34 -15.15 -12.45
CA GLN A 83 -12.47 -16.31 -12.51
C GLN A 83 -12.76 -17.22 -11.32
N ASP A 84 -13.01 -18.49 -11.60
CA ASP A 84 -13.13 -19.52 -10.57
C ASP A 84 -11.77 -19.78 -9.90
N GLU A 85 -11.77 -19.94 -8.58
CA GLU A 85 -10.57 -20.13 -7.75
C GLU A 85 -9.47 -19.06 -7.97
N GLY A 86 -9.84 -17.85 -8.38
CA GLY A 86 -8.86 -16.79 -8.58
C GLY A 86 -9.39 -15.41 -8.95
N PRO A 87 -8.49 -14.51 -9.39
CA PRO A 87 -7.03 -14.67 -9.31
C PRO A 87 -6.50 -14.67 -7.87
N ILE A 88 -5.32 -15.27 -7.67
CA ILE A 88 -4.64 -15.28 -6.37
C ILE A 88 -3.91 -13.94 -6.17
N MET A 89 -4.59 -12.94 -5.58
CA MET A 89 -4.05 -11.59 -5.40
C MET A 89 -4.25 -11.05 -3.98
N CYS A 90 -3.34 -10.18 -3.58
CA CYS A 90 -3.46 -9.39 -2.36
C CYS A 90 -4.29 -8.11 -2.57
N PHE A 91 -4.54 -7.38 -1.49
CA PHE A 91 -4.78 -5.96 -1.58
C PHE A 91 -3.48 -5.21 -1.95
N ASN A 92 -3.60 -4.05 -2.59
CA ASN A 92 -2.43 -3.22 -2.93
C ASN A 92 -1.79 -2.59 -1.67
N GLY A 93 -0.63 -1.95 -1.84
CA GLY A 93 0.13 -1.36 -0.73
C GLY A 93 -0.68 -0.38 0.14
N ALA A 94 -1.42 0.55 -0.46
CA ALA A 94 -2.22 1.52 0.30
C ALA A 94 -3.28 0.86 1.18
N LYS A 95 -3.94 -0.19 0.69
CA LYS A 95 -4.94 -0.94 1.47
C LYS A 95 -4.29 -1.79 2.56
N THR A 96 -3.20 -2.48 2.25
CA THR A 96 -2.43 -3.26 3.23
C THR A 96 -1.95 -2.38 4.38
N TRP A 97 -1.45 -1.17 4.08
CA TRP A 97 -1.11 -0.18 5.10
C TRP A 97 -2.32 0.26 5.92
N GLN A 98 -3.43 0.61 5.26
CA GLN A 98 -4.66 1.05 5.93
C GLN A 98 -5.17 0.02 6.96
N LEU A 99 -5.01 -1.27 6.66
CA LEU A 99 -5.39 -2.37 7.56
C LEU A 99 -4.40 -2.59 8.71
N GLY A 100 -3.24 -1.93 8.70
CA GLY A 100 -2.15 -2.18 9.65
C GLY A 100 -1.49 -3.55 9.45
N TRP A 101 -1.69 -4.19 8.29
CA TRP A 101 -1.05 -5.47 8.00
C TRP A 101 0.45 -5.27 7.84
N PHE A 102 1.23 -6.15 8.47
CA PHE A 102 2.70 -6.10 8.46
C PHE A 102 3.27 -4.84 9.12
N SER A 103 2.61 -4.30 10.14
CA SER A 103 3.00 -3.06 10.82
C SER A 103 4.44 -3.04 11.32
N ASP A 104 4.98 -4.19 11.72
CA ASP A 104 6.36 -4.31 12.21
C ASP A 104 7.40 -4.05 11.10
N TYR A 105 6.99 -4.18 9.84
CA TYR A 105 7.83 -4.01 8.64
C TYR A 105 7.46 -2.76 7.83
N HIS A 106 6.69 -1.85 8.44
CA HIS A 106 6.41 -0.54 7.88
C HIS A 106 7.64 0.36 8.01
N HIS A 107 7.92 1.12 6.96
CA HIS A 107 8.79 2.28 7.01
C HIS A 107 7.91 3.51 6.81
N GLU A 108 8.01 4.49 7.71
CA GLU A 108 7.17 5.67 7.68
C GLU A 108 8.01 6.94 7.67
N GLU A 109 7.89 7.69 6.58
CA GLU A 109 8.47 9.03 6.44
C GLU A 109 7.36 10.07 6.71
N LEU A 110 7.27 10.51 7.97
CA LEU A 110 6.33 11.53 8.43
C LEU A 110 6.74 12.92 7.92
N ALA A 111 5.94 13.95 8.25
CA ALA A 111 6.37 15.33 8.07
C ALA A 111 7.57 15.61 8.99
N GLY A 112 8.77 15.36 8.46
CA GLY A 112 10.08 15.57 9.05
C GLY A 112 10.92 16.49 8.16
N PRO A 113 12.27 16.40 8.18
CA PRO A 113 13.15 17.42 7.60
C PRO A 113 12.75 17.80 6.16
N ASP A 114 13.10 19.03 5.76
CA ASP A 114 12.96 19.53 4.38
C ASP A 114 13.87 18.77 3.37
N TYR A 115 14.24 17.52 3.70
CA TYR A 115 15.17 16.66 3.00
C TYR A 115 14.87 15.19 3.27
N ILE A 116 14.80 14.39 2.21
CA ILE A 116 14.80 12.91 2.26
C ILE A 116 15.93 12.46 1.34
N ASP A 117 16.75 11.52 1.78
CA ASP A 117 17.79 10.84 0.99
C ASP A 117 18.03 9.48 1.62
N GLU A 118 17.19 8.54 1.21
CA GLU A 118 17.18 7.20 1.78
C GLU A 118 17.17 6.14 0.69
N THR A 119 17.91 5.07 0.92
CA THR A 119 17.85 3.85 0.12
C THR A 119 17.31 2.72 1.00
N ILE A 120 16.20 2.13 0.58
CA ILE A 120 15.45 1.13 1.35
C ILE A 120 15.28 -0.15 0.53
N GLU A 121 15.52 -1.29 1.17
CA GLU A 121 15.24 -2.61 0.62
C GLU A 121 13.83 -3.07 1.01
N LEU A 122 13.06 -3.50 0.01
CA LEU A 122 11.68 -3.94 0.15
C LEU A 122 11.54 -5.43 -0.18
N LYS A 123 11.00 -6.19 0.76
CA LYS A 123 10.46 -7.54 0.53
C LYS A 123 9.03 -7.48 0.03
N GLY A 124 8.62 -8.48 -0.75
CA GLY A 124 7.21 -8.64 -1.09
C GLY A 124 6.40 -9.12 0.12
N PHE A 125 5.11 -8.77 0.19
CA PHE A 125 4.24 -9.25 1.27
C PHE A 125 4.22 -10.78 1.39
N VAL A 126 4.39 -11.46 0.25
CA VAL A 126 4.46 -12.92 0.12
C VAL A 126 5.64 -13.55 0.88
N ASP A 127 6.65 -12.77 1.25
CA ASP A 127 7.85 -13.23 1.96
C ASP A 127 7.79 -12.96 3.48
N ARG A 128 6.61 -12.62 4.02
CA ARG A 128 6.40 -12.26 5.44
C ARG A 128 6.86 -13.28 6.47
N ASP A 129 6.88 -14.56 6.11
CA ASP A 129 7.25 -15.62 7.02
C ASP A 129 8.79 -15.84 7.03
N SER A 130 9.51 -15.11 6.17
CA SER A 130 10.97 -15.17 5.98
C SER A 130 11.67 -13.81 6.10
N ILE A 131 10.94 -12.77 6.48
CA ILE A 131 11.47 -11.41 6.64
C ILE A 131 12.18 -11.26 7.99
N ALA A 132 13.30 -10.54 8.00
CA ALA A 132 14.01 -10.16 9.22
C ALA A 132 13.38 -8.90 9.86
N ALA A 133 13.64 -8.69 11.15
CA ALA A 133 13.00 -7.61 11.92
C ALA A 133 13.36 -6.18 11.42
N ASP A 134 14.54 -6.02 10.82
CA ASP A 134 15.03 -4.76 10.27
C ASP A 134 14.62 -4.51 8.81
N GLU A 135 14.27 -5.57 8.07
CA GLU A 135 13.77 -5.46 6.70
C GLU A 135 12.39 -4.76 6.63
N LYS A 136 12.05 -4.24 5.45
CA LYS A 136 10.81 -3.48 5.21
C LYS A 136 10.01 -4.11 4.08
N MET A 137 8.69 -3.95 4.14
CA MET A 137 7.77 -4.43 3.09
C MET A 137 7.09 -3.31 2.34
N ILE A 138 6.90 -2.19 3.03
CA ILE A 138 6.13 -1.07 2.52
C ILE A 138 6.63 0.22 3.15
N ILE A 139 6.71 1.25 2.33
CA ILE A 139 7.02 2.61 2.73
C ILE A 139 5.75 3.44 2.61
N ARG A 140 5.43 4.21 3.64
CA ARG A 140 4.51 5.35 3.55
C ARG A 140 5.32 6.63 3.59
N ILE A 141 5.08 7.51 2.64
CA ILE A 141 5.59 8.89 2.66
C ILE A 141 4.40 9.83 2.83
N ALA A 142 4.35 10.54 3.95
CA ALA A 142 3.26 11.47 4.22
C ALA A 142 3.32 12.69 3.29
N ASP A 143 2.20 13.02 2.63
CA ASP A 143 2.10 14.21 1.76
C ASP A 143 0.78 14.94 2.01
N SER A 144 0.89 16.11 2.64
CA SER A 144 -0.24 16.99 2.94
C SER A 144 -0.85 17.66 1.70
N THR A 145 -0.17 17.60 0.55
CA THR A 145 -0.57 18.29 -0.69
C THR A 145 -1.25 17.35 -1.67
N ASN A 146 -0.61 16.22 -1.99
CA ASN A 146 -1.10 15.29 -3.03
C ASN A 146 -1.74 14.02 -2.46
N GLY A 147 -1.71 13.84 -1.13
CA GLY A 147 -2.06 12.59 -0.46
C GLY A 147 -0.86 11.65 -0.34
N ASP A 148 -0.82 10.91 0.76
CA ASP A 148 0.30 10.02 1.10
C ASP A 148 0.61 9.03 -0.02
N LEU A 149 1.90 8.74 -0.18
CA LEU A 149 2.40 7.71 -1.09
C LEU A 149 2.65 6.41 -0.34
N TYR A 150 2.36 5.30 -0.99
CA TYR A 150 2.57 3.95 -0.50
C TYR A 150 3.37 3.18 -1.55
N ILE A 151 4.58 2.78 -1.19
CA ILE A 151 5.55 2.14 -2.08
C ILE A 151 5.81 0.72 -1.59
N HIS A 152 5.59 -0.28 -2.43
CA HIS A 152 5.83 -1.68 -2.07
C HIS A 152 6.35 -2.49 -3.25
N TYR A 153 7.03 -3.60 -2.97
CA TYR A 153 7.43 -4.57 -4.00
C TYR A 153 6.28 -5.57 -4.24
N ASN A 154 5.61 -5.46 -5.39
CA ASN A 154 4.50 -6.34 -5.77
C ASN A 154 5.01 -7.67 -6.34
N ARG A 155 5.61 -8.48 -5.48
CA ARG A 155 6.16 -9.78 -5.86
C ARG A 155 5.04 -10.74 -6.30
N GLN A 156 5.13 -11.25 -7.52
CA GLN A 156 4.15 -12.16 -8.12
C GLN A 156 4.53 -13.61 -7.79
N SER A 157 4.23 -14.03 -6.57
CA SER A 157 4.51 -15.37 -6.05
C SER A 157 3.53 -15.74 -4.94
N GLY A 158 3.48 -17.00 -4.50
CA GLY A 158 2.68 -17.45 -3.36
C GLY A 158 1.23 -16.98 -3.43
N PHE A 159 0.76 -16.33 -2.35
CA PHE A 159 -0.60 -15.78 -2.23
C PHE A 159 -0.84 -14.48 -3.03
N ASN A 160 0.11 -14.07 -3.87
CA ASN A 160 -0.03 -12.97 -4.83
C ASN A 160 0.36 -13.39 -6.27
N SER A 161 0.50 -14.69 -6.52
CA SER A 161 0.95 -15.25 -7.81
C SER A 161 0.05 -14.89 -9.00
N GLY A 162 -1.21 -14.56 -8.73
CA GLY A 162 -2.21 -14.20 -9.71
C GLY A 162 -2.38 -12.69 -9.94
N THR A 163 -1.57 -11.81 -9.32
CA THR A 163 -1.67 -10.35 -9.55
C THR A 163 -1.66 -10.07 -11.05
N LYS A 164 -2.61 -9.27 -11.53
CA LYS A 164 -2.84 -9.05 -12.97
C LYS A 164 -2.07 -7.86 -13.52
N GLU A 165 -1.49 -7.07 -12.63
CA GLU A 165 -0.78 -5.85 -13.00
C GLU A 165 0.40 -5.57 -12.06
N GLY A 166 1.52 -5.15 -12.67
CA GLY A 166 2.70 -4.74 -11.93
C GLY A 166 3.38 -5.87 -11.15
N GLY A 167 3.16 -7.13 -11.53
CA GLY A 167 3.85 -8.27 -10.94
C GLY A 167 5.36 -8.15 -11.08
N ASN A 168 6.08 -8.40 -9.98
CA ASN A 168 7.53 -8.25 -9.84
C ASN A 168 8.04 -6.82 -10.12
N ARG A 169 7.24 -5.80 -9.79
CA ARG A 169 7.61 -4.38 -9.88
C ARG A 169 7.46 -3.68 -8.55
N VAL A 170 8.10 -2.52 -8.41
CA VAL A 170 7.82 -1.60 -7.32
C VAL A 170 6.61 -0.77 -7.72
N MET A 171 5.59 -0.78 -6.87
CA MET A 171 4.33 -0.08 -7.11
C MET A 171 4.28 1.17 -6.24
N VAL A 172 3.89 2.29 -6.84
CA VAL A 172 3.63 3.54 -6.11
C VAL A 172 2.14 3.82 -6.20
N SER A 173 1.46 3.87 -5.06
CA SER A 173 0.05 4.24 -4.96
C SER A 173 -0.12 5.46 -4.06
N SER A 174 -1.13 6.28 -4.28
CA SER A 174 -1.45 7.44 -3.43
C SER A 174 -2.81 7.31 -2.77
N LYS A 175 -2.99 7.88 -1.59
CA LYS A 175 -4.30 7.97 -0.92
C LYS A 175 -4.41 9.23 -0.08
N THR A 176 -5.54 9.92 -0.20
CA THR A 176 -5.83 11.13 0.58
C THR A 176 -6.46 10.83 1.94
N GLY A 177 -6.37 11.79 2.86
CA GLY A 177 -6.89 11.66 4.23
C GLY A 177 -5.96 10.86 5.14
N ALA A 178 -6.43 10.54 6.35
CA ALA A 178 -5.63 9.78 7.30
C ALA A 178 -5.32 8.37 6.77
N PRO A 179 -4.22 7.72 7.23
CA PRO A 179 -3.82 6.39 6.75
C PRO A 179 -4.92 5.35 6.88
N SER A 180 -5.66 5.40 7.99
CA SER A 180 -6.77 4.49 8.31
C SER A 180 -8.12 4.91 7.71
N ALA A 181 -8.22 6.08 7.06
CA ALA A 181 -9.48 6.62 6.56
C ALA A 181 -10.00 5.88 5.33
N TYR A 182 -11.34 5.81 5.17
CA TYR A 182 -11.98 5.33 3.96
C TYR A 182 -11.73 6.31 2.81
N SER A 183 -10.80 5.96 1.91
CA SER A 183 -10.50 6.78 0.72
C SER A 183 -9.99 5.92 -0.42
N VAL A 184 -10.32 6.33 -1.64
CA VAL A 184 -9.86 5.69 -2.87
C VAL A 184 -8.34 5.79 -2.93
N SER A 185 -7.69 4.69 -3.31
CA SER A 185 -6.26 4.73 -3.63
C SER A 185 -6.08 4.80 -5.13
N THR A 186 -5.09 5.56 -5.59
CA THR A 186 -4.76 5.67 -7.01
C THR A 186 -3.39 5.06 -7.25
N LEU A 187 -3.28 4.09 -8.14
CA LEU A 187 -2.00 3.59 -8.62
C LEU A 187 -1.34 4.66 -9.51
N LYS A 188 -0.13 5.09 -9.12
CA LYS A 188 0.62 6.19 -9.75
C LYS A 188 1.76 5.71 -10.63
N ALA A 189 2.39 4.58 -10.26
CA ALA A 189 3.50 4.04 -11.04
C ALA A 189 3.68 2.53 -10.83
N LYS A 190 4.22 1.90 -11.89
CA LYS A 190 4.58 0.48 -11.99
C LYS A 190 6.05 0.41 -12.43
N LEU A 191 6.97 0.48 -11.48
CA LEU A 191 8.39 0.73 -11.75
C LEU A 191 9.20 -0.58 -11.86
N ASN A 192 9.89 -0.75 -12.98
CA ASN A 192 10.99 -1.72 -13.13
C ASN A 192 12.31 -1.10 -12.67
N VAL A 193 13.39 -1.87 -12.66
CA VAL A 193 14.77 -1.36 -12.45
C VAL A 193 15.07 -0.16 -13.35
N GLY A 194 15.61 0.90 -12.77
CA GLY A 194 15.86 2.20 -13.42
C GLY A 194 14.60 3.06 -13.62
N GLY A 195 13.43 2.56 -13.23
CA GLY A 195 12.18 3.30 -13.27
C GLY A 195 12.15 4.40 -12.20
N VAL A 196 11.61 5.55 -12.58
CA VAL A 196 11.52 6.74 -11.73
C VAL A 196 10.07 7.22 -11.66
N HIS A 197 9.61 7.57 -10.46
CA HIS A 197 8.38 8.31 -10.24
C HIS A 197 8.68 9.62 -9.52
N THR A 198 8.12 10.73 -10.02
CA THR A 198 8.31 12.06 -9.44
C THR A 198 6.98 12.65 -8.98
N VAL A 199 6.98 13.29 -7.81
CA VAL A 199 5.85 14.09 -7.33
C VAL A 199 6.28 15.55 -7.24
N SER A 200 5.76 16.36 -8.16
CA SER A 200 5.98 17.81 -8.15
C SER A 200 5.20 18.47 -7.01
N ASN A 201 5.75 19.55 -6.46
CA ASN A 201 5.14 20.30 -5.36
C ASN A 201 4.83 19.41 -4.14
N PHE A 202 5.69 18.42 -3.88
CA PHE A 202 5.55 17.51 -2.77
C PHE A 202 5.62 18.29 -1.43
N ARG A 203 4.64 18.10 -0.54
CA ARG A 203 4.51 18.92 0.70
C ARG A 203 4.52 20.44 0.45
N GLY A 204 4.18 20.89 -0.76
CA GLY A 204 4.20 22.30 -1.16
C GLY A 204 5.54 22.83 -1.64
N ASN A 205 6.58 22.00 -1.81
CA ASN A 205 7.88 22.45 -2.30
C ASN A 205 8.66 21.35 -3.07
N GLY A 206 9.39 21.73 -4.11
CA GLY A 206 10.34 20.87 -4.80
C GLY A 206 9.71 19.67 -5.51
N VAL A 207 10.55 18.67 -5.78
CA VAL A 207 10.15 17.42 -6.44
C VAL A 207 10.67 16.25 -5.62
N LEU A 208 9.76 15.40 -5.14
CA LEU A 208 10.13 14.10 -4.57
C LEU A 208 10.40 13.15 -5.73
N THR A 209 11.48 12.38 -5.64
CA THR A 209 11.87 11.37 -6.63
C THR A 209 11.98 10.01 -5.97
N VAL A 210 11.29 9.02 -6.52
CA VAL A 210 11.39 7.61 -6.15
C VAL A 210 12.01 6.86 -7.31
N THR A 211 13.16 6.21 -7.08
CA THR A 211 13.91 5.45 -8.09
C THR A 211 14.02 4.00 -7.67
N VAL A 212 13.82 3.07 -8.59
CA VAL A 212 14.09 1.64 -8.35
C VAL A 212 15.50 1.31 -8.80
N ASP A 213 16.39 1.08 -7.85
CA ASP A 213 17.80 0.83 -8.12
C ASP A 213 18.05 -0.61 -8.55
N SER A 214 17.34 -1.56 -7.93
CA SER A 214 17.47 -2.99 -8.24
C SER A 214 16.20 -3.78 -7.92
N ILE A 215 16.02 -4.91 -8.60
CA ILE A 215 15.00 -5.92 -8.28
C ILE A 215 15.65 -7.29 -8.46
N ALA A 216 15.82 -8.03 -7.37
CA ALA A 216 16.23 -9.43 -7.38
C ALA A 216 14.97 -10.31 -7.32
N THR A 217 14.58 -10.93 -8.42
CA THR A 217 13.41 -11.84 -8.47
C THR A 217 13.72 -13.26 -8.00
N THR A 218 15.01 -13.60 -7.88
CA THR A 218 15.53 -14.79 -7.20
C THR A 218 16.19 -14.36 -5.88
N ASN A 219 16.35 -15.29 -4.93
CA ASN A 219 16.97 -15.07 -3.61
C ASN A 219 18.05 -13.96 -3.66
N PRO A 220 17.86 -12.80 -3.00
CA PRO A 220 17.03 -12.59 -1.80
C PRO A 220 15.58 -12.12 -1.99
N HIS A 221 15.03 -12.01 -3.21
CA HIS A 221 13.64 -11.51 -3.43
C HIS A 221 13.41 -10.06 -2.94
N ILE A 222 14.36 -9.16 -3.21
CA ILE A 222 14.37 -7.78 -2.71
C ILE A 222 14.27 -6.80 -3.88
N ALA A 223 13.54 -5.71 -3.68
CA ALA A 223 13.64 -4.51 -4.51
C ALA A 223 14.30 -3.37 -3.71
N THR A 224 15.32 -2.73 -4.27
CA THR A 224 15.98 -1.57 -3.64
C THR A 224 15.41 -0.29 -4.25
N VAL A 225 15.01 0.64 -3.41
CA VAL A 225 14.40 1.91 -3.81
C VAL A 225 15.14 3.07 -3.15
N SER A 226 15.52 4.07 -3.93
CA SER A 226 16.04 5.35 -3.43
C SER A 226 14.97 6.44 -3.50
N ILE A 227 14.83 7.18 -2.41
CA ILE A 227 13.87 8.26 -2.23
C ILE A 227 14.64 9.54 -1.94
N ILE A 228 14.46 10.55 -2.80
CA ILE A 228 15.17 11.82 -2.69
C ILE A 228 14.18 12.98 -2.76
N TRP A 229 14.27 13.92 -1.83
CA TRP A 229 13.54 15.18 -1.85
C TRP A 229 14.32 16.27 -1.12
N GLY A 230 14.16 17.52 -1.56
CA GLY A 230 14.68 18.68 -0.83
C GLY A 230 16.19 18.91 -0.97
N THR A 231 16.73 19.77 -0.13
CA THR A 231 18.16 20.09 -0.09
C THR A 231 18.78 19.61 1.22
N PRO A 232 19.95 18.94 1.20
CA PRO A 232 20.57 18.46 2.41
C PRO A 232 20.83 19.63 3.37
N PRO A 233 20.65 19.43 4.69
CA PRO A 233 20.98 20.45 5.66
C PRO A 233 22.46 20.83 5.56
N PRO A 234 22.83 22.10 5.82
CA PRO A 234 24.23 22.50 5.82
C PRO A 234 25.01 21.64 6.82
N PRO A 235 26.29 21.31 6.52
CA PRO A 235 27.12 20.54 7.44
C PRO A 235 27.18 21.25 8.81
N PRO A 236 27.25 20.50 9.91
CA PRO A 236 27.36 21.09 11.24
C PRO A 236 28.56 22.05 11.26
N SER A 237 28.35 23.24 11.82
CA SER A 237 29.44 24.20 12.02
C SER A 237 30.53 23.54 12.84
N THR A 238 31.76 23.52 12.31
CA THR A 238 32.94 23.08 13.06
C THR A 238 33.00 23.90 14.36
N PRO A 239 33.13 23.27 15.54
CA PRO A 239 33.28 24.02 16.79
C PRO A 239 34.51 24.93 16.68
N ASP A 240 34.39 26.15 17.21
CA ASP A 240 35.52 27.07 17.27
C ASP A 240 36.70 26.40 17.99
N PRO A 241 37.95 26.69 17.56
CA PRO A 241 39.13 26.18 18.25
C PRO A 241 39.05 26.53 19.73
N THR A 242 39.33 25.54 20.58
CA THR A 242 39.40 25.73 22.03
C THR A 242 40.39 26.87 22.31
N PRO A 243 40.03 27.88 23.13
CA PRO A 243 40.95 28.96 23.45
C PRO A 243 42.24 28.40 24.03
N ASP A 244 43.37 29.01 23.66
CA ASP A 244 44.69 28.61 24.16
C ASP A 244 44.68 28.55 25.68
N PRO A 245 45.35 27.54 26.29
CA PRO A 245 45.44 27.44 27.74
C PRO A 245 46.04 28.73 28.31
N THR A 246 45.34 29.31 29.29
CA THR A 246 45.83 30.46 30.03
C THR A 246 47.19 30.10 30.65
N PRO A 247 48.26 30.90 30.45
CA PRO A 247 49.54 30.63 31.07
C PRO A 247 49.40 30.59 32.61
N ASP A 248 49.99 29.57 33.24
CA ASP A 248 50.05 29.45 34.69
C ASP A 248 50.86 30.62 35.32
N PRO A 249 50.49 31.08 36.54
CA PRO A 249 51.10 32.22 37.22
C PRO A 249 52.54 32.00 37.69
#